data_AF-A0A3N5MRP8-F1
#
_entry.id   AF-A0A3N5MRP8-F1
#
_cell.length_a   1.000
_cell.length_b   1.000
_cell.length_c   1.000
_cell.angle_alpha   90.00
_cell.angle_beta   90.00
_cell.angle_gamma   90.00
#
_symmetry.space_group_name_H-M   'P 1'
#
loop_
_entity.id
_entity.type
_entity.pdbx_description
1 polymer ?
#
loop_
_entity_poly.entity_id
_entity_poly.type
_entity_poly.pdbx_seq_one_letter_code
_entity_poly.pdbx_strand_id
1 'polypeptide(L)'
;QTIDEMPIEMFMGKAICFDLTHIPDLCDIDDSDMEKAEAKTGVKVDGHIVLLNTGLHRRHYPRDSVMHSNAGLTAAATHWLADRKSPLHGVEGPSTDRPNFNEFPNHRVCRDRGITHVEWLCNLEQLVGKGEFHFQAVPLKLKRGSGGPARAYAVLP
;
A
#
# COMPACT_ATOMS: atom_id res chain seq x y z
N GLN A 1 16.53 4.46 5.77
CA GLN A 1 17.19 3.19 6.17
C GLN A 1 17.38 2.35 4.93
N THR A 2 18.38 1.48 4.87
CA THR A 2 18.56 0.55 3.75
C THR A 2 17.82 -0.76 3.99
N ILE A 3 17.39 -1.44 2.93
CA ILE A 3 16.48 -2.60 3.01
C ILE A 3 17.07 -3.78 3.79
N ASP A 4 18.41 -3.91 3.80
CA ASP A 4 19.13 -4.95 4.55
C ASP A 4 19.24 -4.68 6.05
N GLU A 5 18.89 -3.47 6.50
CA GLU A 5 18.91 -3.04 7.90
C GLU A 5 17.51 -2.87 8.50
N MET A 6 16.46 -2.92 7.68
CA MET A 6 15.08 -2.79 8.14
C MET A 6 14.64 -4.04 8.93
N PRO A 7 13.89 -3.88 10.04
CA PRO A 7 13.31 -5.02 10.77
C PRO A 7 12.41 -5.85 9.86
N ILE A 8 12.59 -7.18 9.90
CA ILE A 8 11.86 -8.09 8.99
C ILE A 8 10.35 -8.09 9.28
N GLU A 9 9.97 -7.79 10.52
CA GLU A 9 8.60 -7.67 11.01
C GLU A 9 7.83 -6.53 10.34
N MET A 10 8.51 -5.56 9.71
CA MET A 10 7.83 -4.53 8.92
C MET A 10 7.15 -5.10 7.67
N PHE A 11 7.63 -6.23 7.14
CA PHE A 11 7.20 -6.80 5.86
C PHE A 11 6.21 -7.95 5.98
N MET A 12 5.77 -8.25 7.21
CA MET A 12 4.82 -9.33 7.47
C MET A 12 3.97 -9.02 8.69
N GLY A 13 2.72 -9.47 8.69
CA GLY A 13 1.85 -9.26 9.84
C GLY A 13 0.38 -9.36 9.49
N LYS A 14 -0.46 -9.00 10.47
CA LYS A 14 -1.88 -8.82 10.24
C LYS A 14 -2.11 -7.68 9.25
N ALA A 15 -3.09 -7.88 8.39
CA ALA A 15 -3.37 -7.01 7.27
C ALA A 15 -4.87 -6.88 7.06
N ILE A 16 -5.24 -5.77 6.42
CA ILE A 16 -6.59 -5.49 5.98
C ILE A 16 -6.53 -4.93 4.55
N CYS A 17 -7.55 -5.21 3.74
CA CYS A 17 -7.66 -4.65 2.41
C CYS A 17 -8.79 -3.63 2.35
N PHE A 18 -8.46 -2.41 1.92
CA PHE A 18 -9.40 -1.32 1.71
C PHE A 18 -9.89 -1.33 0.26
N ASP A 19 -11.21 -1.24 0.10
CA ASP A 19 -11.83 -1.05 -1.21
C ASP A 19 -11.88 0.44 -1.57
N LEU A 20 -10.97 0.84 -2.46
CA LEU A 20 -10.85 2.17 -3.03
C LEU A 20 -11.15 2.16 -4.54
N THR A 21 -11.87 1.15 -5.05
CA THR A 21 -12.16 1.02 -6.49
C THR A 21 -13.00 2.16 -7.06
N HIS A 22 -13.68 2.91 -6.19
CA HIS A 22 -14.43 4.12 -6.52
C HIS A 22 -13.55 5.35 -6.81
N ILE A 23 -12.27 5.31 -6.42
CA ILE A 23 -11.32 6.38 -6.70
C ILE A 23 -10.89 6.28 -8.18
N PRO A 24 -11.08 7.34 -8.99
CA PRO A 24 -10.67 7.35 -10.37
C PRO A 24 -9.15 7.29 -10.54
N ASP A 25 -8.71 6.90 -11.74
CA ASP A 25 -7.31 6.99 -12.13
C ASP A 25 -6.81 8.43 -12.00
N LEU A 26 -5.54 8.61 -11.61
CA LEU A 26 -4.90 9.93 -11.48
C LEU A 26 -5.59 10.89 -10.49
N CYS A 27 -6.42 10.37 -9.59
CA CYS A 27 -6.91 11.09 -8.42
C CYS A 27 -6.04 10.83 -7.18
N ASP A 28 -6.26 11.66 -6.16
CA ASP A 28 -5.60 11.52 -4.87
C ASP A 28 -6.49 10.68 -3.93
N ILE A 29 -5.85 9.91 -3.05
CA ILE A 29 -6.45 9.19 -1.92
C ILE A 29 -6.09 9.98 -0.67
N ASP A 30 -7.10 10.51 0.02
CA ASP A 30 -6.92 11.31 1.24
C ASP A 30 -7.28 10.55 2.53
N ASP A 31 -7.04 11.17 3.68
CA ASP A 31 -7.35 10.60 4.98
C ASP A 31 -8.85 10.35 5.17
N SER A 32 -9.72 11.15 4.54
CA SER A 32 -11.17 10.92 4.57
C SER A 32 -11.56 9.63 3.83
N ASP A 33 -10.88 9.31 2.74
CA ASP A 33 -11.06 8.04 2.01
C ASP A 33 -10.60 6.86 2.86
N MET A 34 -9.48 7.02 3.57
CA MET A 34 -8.97 6.01 4.51
C MET A 34 -9.94 5.75 5.66
N GLU A 35 -10.54 6.79 6.24
CA GLU A 35 -11.56 6.66 7.30
C GLU A 35 -12.82 5.95 6.82
N LYS A 36 -13.33 6.33 5.64
CA LYS A 36 -14.50 5.67 5.03
C LYS A 36 -14.21 4.21 4.71
N ALA A 37 -13.00 3.91 4.22
CA ALA A 37 -12.59 2.54 3.92
C ALA A 37 -12.44 1.70 5.20
N GLU A 38 -11.77 2.22 6.23
CA GLU A 38 -11.65 1.61 7.55
C GLU A 38 -13.04 1.24 8.10
N ALA A 39 -13.97 2.21 8.10
CA ALA A 39 -15.33 2.01 8.59
C ALA A 39 -16.08 0.88 7.84
N LYS A 40 -15.93 0.79 6.52
CA LYS A 40 -16.55 -0.27 5.71
C LYS A 40 -16.02 -1.67 6.04
N THR A 41 -14.77 -1.78 6.49
CA THR A 41 -14.20 -3.08 6.85
C THR A 41 -14.72 -3.62 8.18
N GLY A 42 -15.21 -2.74 9.07
CA GLY A 42 -15.54 -3.09 10.45
C GLY A 42 -14.33 -3.43 11.34
N VAL A 43 -13.11 -3.28 10.82
CA VAL A 43 -11.85 -3.53 11.54
C VAL A 43 -11.15 -2.20 11.82
N LYS A 44 -10.83 -1.95 13.08
CA LYS A 44 -10.03 -0.77 13.45
C LYS A 44 -8.56 -1.04 13.11
N VAL A 45 -7.97 -0.17 12.30
CA VAL A 45 -6.55 -0.26 11.98
C VAL A 45 -5.73 0.17 13.20
N ASP A 46 -5.06 -0.80 13.80
CA ASP A 46 -3.99 -0.62 14.80
C ASP A 46 -2.86 -1.61 14.54
N GLY A 47 -1.77 -1.14 13.94
CA GLY A 47 -0.60 -1.97 13.60
C GLY A 47 -0.81 -2.92 12.42
N HIS A 48 -1.84 -2.71 11.59
CA HIS A 48 -2.09 -3.54 10.41
C HIS A 48 -1.29 -3.06 9.21
N ILE A 49 -0.91 -4.00 8.36
CA ILE A 49 -0.57 -3.71 6.97
C ILE A 49 -1.86 -3.32 6.23
N VAL A 50 -1.86 -2.21 5.51
CA VAL A 50 -3.04 -1.73 4.78
C VAL A 50 -2.84 -1.88 3.28
N LEU A 51 -3.60 -2.78 2.65
CA LEU A 51 -3.56 -3.00 1.20
C LEU A 51 -4.67 -2.20 0.53
N LEU A 52 -4.34 -1.41 -0.48
CA LEU A 52 -5.24 -0.45 -1.11
C LEU A 52 -5.68 -0.95 -2.48
N ASN A 53 -6.86 -1.57 -2.54
CA ASN A 53 -7.44 -2.04 -3.79
C ASN A 53 -8.06 -0.85 -4.54
N THR A 54 -7.35 -0.35 -5.55
CA THR A 54 -7.83 0.73 -6.44
C THR A 54 -8.53 0.20 -7.68
N GLY A 55 -8.41 -1.10 -7.96
CA GLY A 55 -8.87 -1.75 -9.17
C GLY A 55 -7.99 -1.46 -10.39
N LEU A 56 -6.81 -0.85 -10.21
CA LEU A 56 -5.92 -0.46 -11.30
C LEU A 56 -5.53 -1.66 -12.15
N HIS A 57 -5.12 -2.77 -11.52
CA HIS A 57 -4.65 -3.94 -12.25
C HIS A 57 -5.78 -4.51 -13.11
N ARG A 58 -6.99 -4.63 -12.55
CA ARG A 58 -8.19 -5.09 -13.27
C ARG A 58 -8.60 -4.16 -14.41
N ARG A 59 -8.46 -2.83 -14.25
CA ARG A 59 -8.81 -1.85 -15.28
C ARG A 59 -7.79 -1.82 -16.42
N HIS A 60 -6.50 -1.95 -16.12
CA HIS A 60 -5.46 -1.62 -17.10
C HIS A 60 -4.60 -2.79 -17.56
N TYR A 61 -4.30 -3.78 -16.72
CA TYR A 61 -3.43 -4.89 -17.10
C TYR A 61 -4.10 -5.79 -18.16
N PRO A 62 -3.39 -6.25 -19.22
CA PRO A 62 -1.95 -6.11 -19.48
C PRO A 62 -1.59 -4.91 -20.38
N ARG A 63 -2.45 -3.91 -20.53
CA ARG A 63 -2.17 -2.73 -21.35
C ARG A 63 -1.17 -1.82 -20.66
N ASP A 64 -0.32 -1.15 -21.44
CA ASP A 64 0.68 -0.18 -20.97
C ASP A 64 0.10 0.90 -20.05
N SER A 65 -1.20 1.20 -20.18
CA SER A 65 -1.92 2.10 -19.28
C SER A 65 -1.76 1.84 -17.79
N VAL A 66 -1.45 0.60 -17.38
CA VAL A 66 -1.20 0.26 -15.97
C VAL A 66 0.00 1.03 -15.38
N MET A 67 0.95 1.45 -16.21
CA MET A 67 2.18 2.15 -15.82
C MET A 67 1.98 3.62 -15.45
N HIS A 68 0.81 4.20 -15.76
CA HIS A 68 0.62 5.65 -15.66
C HIS A 68 -0.82 6.05 -15.31
N SER A 69 -1.60 5.13 -14.75
CA SER A 69 -3.00 5.39 -14.35
C SER A 69 -3.23 5.27 -12.83
N ASN A 70 -2.21 5.01 -12.01
CA ASN A 70 -2.42 4.85 -10.57
C ASN A 70 -2.89 6.14 -9.89
N ALA A 71 -3.82 5.98 -8.94
CA ALA A 71 -4.11 6.99 -7.94
C ALA A 71 -2.91 7.15 -6.98
N GLY A 72 -2.84 8.28 -6.28
CA GLY A 72 -1.74 8.58 -5.36
C GLY A 72 -2.21 8.85 -3.95
N LEU A 73 -1.47 8.38 -2.94
CA LEU A 73 -1.74 8.76 -1.56
C LEU A 73 -1.25 10.20 -1.32
N THR A 74 -2.10 10.99 -0.67
CA THR A 74 -1.67 12.29 -0.13
C THR A 74 -0.75 12.11 1.09
N ALA A 75 -0.06 13.19 1.46
CA ALA A 75 0.69 13.23 2.73
C ALA A 75 -0.23 12.96 3.94
N ALA A 76 -1.47 13.48 3.92
CA ALA A 76 -2.45 13.28 4.99
C ALA A 76 -2.85 11.80 5.14
N ALA A 77 -3.16 11.11 4.04
CA ALA A 77 -3.45 9.67 4.05
C ALA A 77 -2.24 8.86 4.56
N THR A 78 -1.03 9.30 4.26
CA THR A 78 0.20 8.63 4.71
C THR A 78 0.46 8.84 6.20
N HIS A 79 0.19 10.05 6.72
CA HIS A 79 0.22 10.31 8.16
C HIS A 79 -0.83 9.51 8.90
N TRP A 80 -2.04 9.39 8.35
CA TRP A 80 -3.12 8.58 8.90
C TRP A 80 -2.70 7.12 9.13
N LEU A 81 -1.95 6.53 8.19
CA LEU A 81 -1.38 5.19 8.30
C LEU A 81 -0.34 5.11 9.42
N ALA A 82 0.59 6.06 9.44
CA ALA A 82 1.67 6.11 10.43
C ALA A 82 1.13 6.32 11.86
N ASP A 83 0.10 7.15 12.03
CA ASP A 83 -0.54 7.41 13.34
C ASP A 83 -1.26 6.17 13.88
N ARG A 84 -1.69 5.27 12.98
CA ARG A 84 -2.24 3.95 13.30
C ARG A 84 -1.20 2.84 13.37
N LYS A 85 0.09 3.21 13.41
CA LYS A 85 1.24 2.29 13.51
C LYS A 85 1.30 1.27 12.38
N SER A 86 0.71 1.56 11.23
CA SER A 86 0.86 0.69 10.06
C SER A 86 2.33 0.65 9.65
N PRO A 87 2.98 -0.53 9.63
CA PRO A 87 4.39 -0.59 9.26
C PRO A 87 4.59 -0.46 7.75
N LEU A 88 3.57 -0.85 6.97
CA LEU A 88 3.62 -1.03 5.53
C LEU A 88 2.23 -0.87 4.92
N HIS A 89 2.13 -0.15 3.80
CA HIS A 89 0.96 -0.18 2.92
C HIS A 89 1.29 -0.70 1.52
N GLY A 90 0.27 -1.23 0.84
CA GLY A 90 0.44 -1.85 -0.48
C GLY A 90 -0.49 -1.26 -1.54
N VAL A 91 0.00 -1.09 -2.76
CA VAL A 91 -0.78 -0.60 -3.91
C VAL A 91 -0.57 -1.48 -5.14
N GLU A 92 -1.51 -1.43 -6.09
CA GLU A 92 -1.40 -2.13 -7.37
C GLU A 92 -0.48 -1.42 -8.37
N GLY A 93 -0.32 -0.11 -8.21
CA GLY A 93 0.38 0.74 -9.17
C GLY A 93 1.90 0.63 -9.14
N PRO A 94 2.56 1.21 -10.16
CA PRO A 94 4.01 1.37 -10.19
C PRO A 94 4.53 2.36 -9.16
N SER A 95 3.63 3.13 -8.54
CA SER A 95 3.96 3.96 -7.40
C SER A 95 2.80 4.06 -6.41
N THR A 96 3.11 4.30 -5.15
CA THR A 96 2.14 4.78 -4.14
C THR A 96 1.78 6.25 -4.32
N ASP A 97 2.62 7.01 -5.02
CA ASP A 97 2.38 8.39 -5.40
C ASP A 97 1.75 8.46 -6.79
N ARG A 98 0.91 9.48 -7.01
CA ARG A 98 0.33 9.73 -8.33
C ARG A 98 1.45 10.06 -9.31
N PRO A 99 1.39 9.61 -10.58
CA PRO A 99 2.32 10.04 -11.62
C PRO A 99 2.20 11.55 -11.84
N ASN A 100 3.03 12.34 -11.13
CA ASN A 100 3.04 13.79 -11.15
C ASN A 100 4.48 14.35 -11.16
N PHE A 101 4.65 15.66 -10.94
CA PHE A 101 5.89 16.45 -11.04
C PHE A 101 7.03 16.08 -10.06
N ASN A 102 7.24 14.79 -9.76
CA ASN A 102 8.28 14.29 -8.87
C ASN A 102 8.19 14.83 -7.42
N GLU A 103 6.97 15.11 -6.95
CA GLU A 103 6.76 15.60 -5.58
C GLU A 103 6.90 14.48 -4.54
N PHE A 104 6.38 13.29 -4.85
CA PHE A 104 6.41 12.09 -4.02
C PHE A 104 5.99 12.30 -2.55
N PRO A 105 4.82 12.90 -2.27
CA PRO A 105 4.37 13.15 -0.91
C PRO A 105 4.30 11.89 -0.04
N ASN A 106 3.81 10.76 -0.57
CA ASN A 106 3.76 9.50 0.17
C ASN A 106 5.17 9.02 0.51
N HIS A 107 6.08 8.93 -0.47
CA HIS A 107 7.44 8.47 -0.21
C HIS A 107 8.18 9.34 0.81
N ARG A 108 8.00 10.67 0.76
CA ARG A 108 8.61 11.60 1.72
C ARG A 108 8.11 11.36 3.14
N VAL A 109 6.80 11.22 3.31
CA VAL A 109 6.23 10.89 4.63
C VAL A 109 6.68 9.51 5.09
N CYS A 110 6.76 8.52 4.20
CA CYS A 110 7.29 7.18 4.53
C CYS A 110 8.71 7.27 5.10
N ARG A 111 9.61 7.99 4.40
CA ARG A 111 10.98 8.25 4.85
C ARG A 111 11.00 8.92 6.22
N ASP A 112 10.20 9.96 6.41
CA ASP A 112 10.25 10.79 7.62
C ASP A 112 9.60 10.12 8.84
N ARG A 113 8.59 9.27 8.61
CA ARG A 113 7.85 8.55 9.66
C ARG A 113 8.34 7.12 9.90
N GLY A 114 9.30 6.65 9.11
CA GLY A 114 9.87 5.30 9.25
C GLY A 114 8.89 4.17 8.90
N ILE A 115 7.95 4.41 7.99
CA ILE A 115 7.06 3.39 7.43
C ILE A 115 7.50 3.04 6.00
N THR A 116 7.10 1.88 5.49
CA THR A 116 7.47 1.43 4.14
C THR A 116 6.25 1.12 3.28
N HIS A 117 6.46 0.68 2.04
CA HIS A 117 5.39 0.34 1.12
C HIS A 117 5.77 -0.77 0.16
N VAL A 118 4.75 -1.35 -0.48
CA VAL A 118 4.89 -2.33 -1.55
C VAL A 118 4.08 -1.88 -2.75
N GLU A 119 4.75 -1.84 -3.89
CA GLU A 119 4.17 -1.49 -5.19
C GLU A 119 3.95 -2.77 -6.00
N TRP A 120 3.24 -2.67 -7.13
CA TRP A 120 3.00 -3.79 -8.05
C TRP A 120 2.29 -4.99 -7.44
N LEU A 121 1.41 -4.78 -6.45
CA LEU A 121 0.53 -5.84 -5.98
C LEU A 121 -0.53 -6.18 -7.04
N CYS A 122 -0.98 -7.43 -7.02
CA CYS A 122 -2.06 -7.91 -7.86
C CYS A 122 -3.09 -8.65 -7.00
N ASN A 123 -4.26 -8.93 -7.58
CA ASN A 123 -5.33 -9.71 -6.95
C ASN A 123 -5.90 -9.09 -5.66
N LEU A 124 -5.71 -7.78 -5.41
CA LEU A 124 -6.20 -7.14 -4.18
C LEU A 124 -7.73 -7.17 -4.08
N GLU A 125 -8.43 -7.24 -5.20
CA GLU A 125 -9.88 -7.42 -5.25
C GLU A 125 -10.35 -8.72 -4.59
N GLN A 126 -9.50 -9.74 -4.51
CA GLN A 126 -9.82 -11.01 -3.85
C GLN A 126 -9.73 -10.92 -2.32
N LEU A 127 -9.09 -9.86 -1.80
CA LEU A 127 -8.88 -9.61 -0.38
C LEU A 127 -9.92 -8.66 0.23
N VAL A 128 -10.67 -7.94 -0.61
CA VAL A 128 -11.77 -7.08 -0.16
C VAL A 128 -12.83 -7.92 0.54
N GLY A 129 -13.26 -7.46 1.73
CA GLY A 129 -14.31 -8.11 2.52
C GLY A 129 -13.89 -9.42 3.19
N LYS A 130 -12.60 -9.77 3.20
CA LYS A 130 -12.08 -10.98 3.90
C LYS A 130 -11.85 -10.78 5.40
N GLY A 131 -12.05 -9.56 5.92
CA GLY A 131 -11.70 -9.22 7.29
C GLY A 131 -10.19 -9.12 7.49
N GLU A 132 -9.73 -9.31 8.72
CA GLU A 132 -8.30 -9.37 9.03
C GLU A 132 -7.71 -10.68 8.48
N PHE A 133 -6.55 -10.59 7.82
CA PHE A 133 -5.79 -11.74 7.33
C PHE A 133 -4.29 -11.51 7.57
N HIS A 134 -3.44 -12.50 7.24
CA HIS A 134 -2.00 -12.32 7.34
C HIS A 134 -1.40 -12.04 5.96
N PHE A 135 -0.54 -11.03 5.85
CA PHE A 135 0.14 -10.65 4.61
C PHE A 135 1.65 -10.71 4.79
N GLN A 136 2.36 -11.10 3.74
CA GLN A 136 3.82 -11.13 3.70
C GLN A 136 4.34 -10.64 2.36
N ALA A 137 5.33 -9.75 2.40
CA ALA A 137 6.06 -9.26 1.23
C ALA A 137 7.53 -9.00 1.61
N VAL A 138 8.20 -10.02 2.14
CA VAL A 138 9.60 -9.93 2.58
C VAL A 138 10.53 -9.74 1.37
N PRO A 139 11.28 -8.63 1.29
CA PRO A 139 12.13 -8.32 0.14
C PRO A 139 13.45 -9.11 0.20
N LEU A 140 14.11 -9.22 -0.96
CA LEU A 140 15.51 -9.66 -0.99
C LEU A 140 16.39 -8.76 -0.09
N LYS A 141 17.25 -9.39 0.72
CA LYS A 141 18.20 -8.68 1.59
C LYS A 141 19.40 -8.15 0.79
N LEU A 142 19.15 -7.14 -0.03
CA LEU A 142 20.16 -6.49 -0.88
C LEU A 142 21.02 -5.54 -0.06
N LYS A 143 22.34 -5.78 -0.02
CA LYS A 143 23.29 -4.97 0.76
C LYS A 143 23.24 -3.50 0.35
N ARG A 144 22.87 -2.61 1.29
CA ARG A 144 22.65 -1.17 1.09
C ARG A 144 21.61 -0.86 0.01
N GLY A 145 20.64 -1.75 -0.23
CA GLY A 145 19.58 -1.55 -1.20
C GLY A 145 18.55 -0.51 -0.74
N SER A 146 17.96 0.24 -1.66
CA SER A 146 16.82 1.13 -1.36
C SER A 146 15.49 0.38 -1.25
N GLY A 147 15.43 -0.83 -1.81
CA GLY A 147 14.28 -1.73 -1.84
C GLY A 147 14.67 -3.02 -2.56
N GLY A 148 13.74 -3.96 -2.69
CA GLY A 148 13.98 -5.21 -3.40
C GLY A 148 12.68 -5.90 -3.78
N PRO A 149 12.68 -6.74 -4.82
CA PRO A 149 11.50 -7.51 -5.18
C PRO A 149 11.14 -8.50 -4.07
N ALA A 150 9.85 -8.77 -3.94
CA ALA A 150 9.30 -9.74 -3.00
C ALA A 150 8.25 -10.60 -3.70
N ARG A 151 8.09 -11.84 -3.24
CA ARG A 151 6.91 -12.64 -3.58
C ARG A 151 5.84 -12.34 -2.53
N ALA A 152 4.97 -11.38 -2.83
CA ALA A 152 3.87 -11.03 -1.94
C ALA A 152 2.78 -12.12 -1.92
N TYR A 153 2.25 -12.45 -0.74
CA TYR A 153 1.11 -13.35 -0.59
C TYR A 153 0.30 -13.04 0.67
N ALA A 154 -0.97 -13.43 0.64
CA ALA A 154 -1.88 -13.35 1.78
C ALA A 154 -2.30 -14.78 2.19
N VAL A 155 -2.39 -15.00 3.50
CA VAL A 155 -2.95 -16.22 4.10
C VAL A 155 -4.31 -15.85 4.68
N LEU A 156 -5.35 -16.39 4.07
CA LEU A 156 -6.74 -16.17 4.48
C LEU A 156 -7.15 -17.20 5.55
N PRO A 157 -8.13 -16.87 6.42
CA PRO A 157 -8.74 -17.82 7.35
C PRO A 157 -9.40 -19.01 6.67
#